data_AF-R7HH51-F1
#
_entry.id   AF-R7HH51-F1
#
_cell.length_a   1.000
_cell.length_b   1.000
_cell.length_c   1.000
_cell.angle_alpha   90.00
_cell.angle_beta   90.00
_cell.angle_gamma   90.00
#
_symmetry.space_group_name_H-M   'P 1'
#
loop_
_entity.id
_entity.type
_entity.pdbx_description
1 polymer ?
#
loop_
_entity_poly.entity_id
_entity_poly.type
_entity_poly.pdbx_seq_one_letter_code
_entity_poly.pdbx_strand_id
1 'polypeptide(L)'
;MKDVTKEMIKIFKLKKLGCDFMGYEFVNPNELSFHHLIVARKDSQVLGIGDGYLFWNGAILRQKTSHDYLHLIERIDRDRFNYITCQMIDENTANMIMYENLKKINDCLEGFEKEHCGHYNKKHPKDPLIKEAYTRRLIKK
;
A
#
# COMPACT_ATOMS: atom_id res chain seq x y z
N MET A 1 -7.03 -6.81 14.40
CA MET A 1 -6.90 -7.19 12.98
C MET A 1 -8.12 -8.02 12.57
N LYS A 2 -8.75 -7.72 11.44
CA LYS A 2 -9.94 -8.45 10.93
C LYS A 2 -9.53 -9.84 10.40
N ASP A 3 -10.48 -10.77 10.27
CA ASP A 3 -10.17 -12.13 9.87
C ASP A 3 -9.67 -12.24 8.42
N VAL A 4 -10.26 -11.48 7.48
CA VAL A 4 -9.75 -11.40 6.10
C VAL A 4 -8.28 -10.95 6.06
N THR A 5 -7.87 -10.04 6.95
CA THR A 5 -6.49 -9.56 7.02
C THR A 5 -5.55 -10.70 7.43
N LYS A 6 -5.94 -11.50 8.42
CA LYS A 6 -5.16 -12.67 8.87
C LYS A 6 -5.07 -13.72 7.77
N GLU A 7 -6.17 -13.94 7.07
CA GLU A 7 -6.27 -14.89 5.95
C GLU A 7 -5.35 -14.48 4.80
N MET A 8 -5.40 -13.21 4.38
CA MET A 8 -4.51 -12.68 3.34
C MET A 8 -3.04 -12.79 3.75
N ILE A 9 -2.66 -12.41 4.98
CA ILE A 9 -1.28 -12.57 5.47
C ILE A 9 -0.78 -14.02 5.29
N LYS A 10 -1.66 -15.01 5.51
CA LYS A 10 -1.35 -16.44 5.33
C LYS A 10 -1.28 -16.83 3.85
N ILE A 11 -2.26 -16.47 3.04
CA ILE A 11 -2.36 -16.82 1.61
C ILE A 11 -1.16 -16.27 0.84
N PHE A 12 -0.86 -14.99 1.02
CA PHE A 12 0.29 -14.32 0.38
C PHE A 12 1.63 -14.64 1.03
N LYS A 13 1.64 -15.44 2.11
CA LYS A 13 2.86 -15.86 2.83
C LYS A 13 3.73 -14.67 3.26
N LEU A 14 3.13 -13.54 3.64
CA LEU A 14 3.85 -12.29 3.91
C LEU A 14 4.92 -12.44 4.99
N LYS A 15 4.65 -13.25 6.03
CA LYS A 15 5.65 -13.55 7.07
C LYS A 15 6.92 -14.21 6.53
N LYS A 16 6.79 -15.04 5.49
CA LYS A 16 7.92 -15.69 4.83
C LYS A 16 8.65 -14.72 3.90
N LEU A 17 7.91 -13.83 3.23
CA LEU A 17 8.47 -12.81 2.35
C LEU A 17 9.16 -11.67 3.12
N GLY A 18 8.70 -11.39 4.35
CA GLY A 18 9.21 -10.31 5.19
C GLY A 18 8.74 -8.91 4.77
N CYS A 19 7.87 -8.80 3.76
CA CYS A 19 7.37 -7.53 3.25
C CYS A 19 5.88 -7.55 2.88
N ASP A 20 5.34 -6.34 2.76
CA ASP A 20 3.96 -6.09 2.37
C ASP A 20 3.78 -5.93 0.84
N PHE A 21 2.55 -5.61 0.40
CA PHE A 21 2.18 -5.47 -1.01
C PHE A 21 2.88 -4.31 -1.74
N MET A 22 3.58 -3.43 -1.02
CA MET A 22 4.38 -2.35 -1.61
C MET A 22 5.88 -2.52 -1.35
N GLY A 23 6.31 -3.69 -0.87
CA GLY A 23 7.72 -4.02 -0.67
C GLY A 23 8.35 -3.40 0.58
N TYR A 24 7.54 -3.00 1.57
CA TYR A 24 8.05 -2.52 2.86
C TYR A 24 8.23 -3.66 3.83
N GLU A 25 9.39 -3.70 4.48
CA GLU A 25 9.66 -4.66 5.54
C GLU A 25 8.73 -4.45 6.74
N PHE A 26 8.35 -5.56 7.36
CA PHE A 26 7.68 -5.56 8.66
C PHE A 26 8.26 -6.67 9.53
N VAL A 27 8.29 -6.44 10.84
CA VAL A 27 8.78 -7.43 11.82
C VAL A 27 7.60 -8.12 12.48
N ASN A 28 6.58 -7.34 12.86
CA ASN A 28 5.40 -7.84 13.54
C ASN A 28 4.16 -7.70 12.64
N PRO A 29 3.36 -8.77 12.46
CA PRO A 29 2.08 -8.69 11.75
C PRO A 29 1.14 -7.61 12.28
N ASN A 30 1.23 -7.21 13.55
CA ASN A 30 0.43 -6.11 14.11
C ASN A 30 0.75 -4.74 13.49
N GLU A 31 1.85 -4.61 12.75
CA GLU A 31 2.15 -3.43 11.95
C GLU A 31 1.35 -3.39 10.65
N LEU A 32 0.75 -4.51 10.25
CA LEU A 32 0.00 -4.65 9.00
C LEU A 32 -1.47 -4.32 9.19
N SER A 33 -2.04 -3.69 8.18
CA SER A 33 -3.45 -3.35 8.09
C SER A 33 -3.99 -3.59 6.69
N PHE A 34 -5.31 -3.69 6.59
CA PHE A 34 -6.01 -3.87 5.34
C PHE A 34 -6.30 -2.50 4.72
N HIS A 35 -5.95 -2.33 3.45
CA HIS A 35 -6.26 -1.15 2.65
C HIS A 35 -7.24 -1.52 1.54
N HIS A 36 -8.32 -0.75 1.38
CA HIS A 36 -9.32 -0.94 0.33
C HIS A 36 -8.78 -0.48 -1.02
N LEU A 37 -8.86 -1.33 -2.05
CA LEU A 37 -8.29 -1.06 -3.37
C LEU A 37 -9.30 -0.49 -4.37
N ILE A 38 -10.46 -1.13 -4.51
CA ILE A 38 -11.43 -0.84 -5.59
C ILE A 38 -12.61 -0.04 -5.03
N VAL A 39 -13.23 -0.56 -3.98
CA VAL A 39 -14.38 0.05 -3.32
C VAL A 39 -13.94 0.56 -1.96
N ALA A 40 -13.95 1.88 -1.79
CA ALA A 40 -13.66 2.48 -0.49
C ALA A 40 -14.70 2.05 0.55
N ARG A 41 -14.30 2.05 1.83
CA ARG A 41 -15.20 1.68 2.93
C ARG A 41 -16.52 2.46 2.95
N LYS A 42 -16.46 3.77 2.66
CA LYS A 42 -17.63 4.66 2.62
C LYS A 42 -18.66 4.24 1.56
N ASP A 43 -18.19 3.69 0.44
CA ASP A 43 -19.04 3.30 -0.69
C ASP A 43 -19.53 1.85 -0.55
N SER A 44 -18.86 1.06 0.29
CA SER A 44 -19.18 -0.36 0.53
C SER A 44 -20.57 -0.57 1.12
N GLN A 45 -21.02 0.33 2.00
CA GLN A 45 -22.36 0.26 2.59
C GLN A 45 -23.44 0.53 1.54
N VAL A 46 -23.22 1.52 0.69
CA VAL A 46 -24.16 1.90 -0.39
C VAL A 46 -24.30 0.77 -1.41
N LEU A 47 -23.21 0.04 -1.68
CA LEU A 47 -23.17 -1.08 -2.61
C LEU A 47 -23.65 -2.41 -1.99
N GLY A 48 -24.04 -2.43 -0.72
CA GLY A 48 -24.57 -3.63 -0.05
C GLY A 48 -23.51 -4.70 0.25
N ILE A 49 -22.22 -4.35 0.24
CA ILE A 49 -21.09 -5.28 0.49
C ILE A 49 -20.49 -5.13 1.90
N GLY A 50 -21.27 -4.58 2.83
CA GLY A 50 -20.86 -4.36 4.22
C GLY A 50 -19.77 -3.29 4.37
N ASP A 51 -18.75 -3.58 5.18
CA ASP A 51 -17.59 -2.69 5.39
C ASP A 51 -16.52 -2.80 4.26
N GLY A 52 -16.74 -3.64 3.24
CA GLY A 52 -15.83 -3.79 2.10
C GLY A 52 -14.51 -4.53 2.40
N TYR A 53 -14.39 -5.18 3.57
CA TYR A 53 -13.27 -6.04 3.95
C TYR A 53 -13.33 -7.39 3.21
N LEU A 54 -13.13 -7.34 1.90
CA LEU A 54 -13.22 -8.48 1.00
C LEU A 54 -11.85 -8.77 0.41
N PHE A 55 -11.51 -10.04 0.22
CA PHE A 55 -10.19 -10.47 -0.27
C PHE A 55 -9.80 -9.75 -1.57
N TRP A 56 -10.69 -9.73 -2.56
CA TRP A 56 -10.47 -9.07 -3.85
C TRP A 56 -10.35 -7.54 -3.76
N ASN A 57 -10.86 -6.94 -2.68
CA ASN A 57 -10.89 -5.49 -2.47
C ASN A 57 -9.74 -5.00 -1.58
N GLY A 58 -8.81 -5.88 -1.20
CA GLY A 58 -7.83 -5.59 -0.15
C GLY A 58 -6.40 -5.68 -0.62
N ALA A 59 -5.53 -4.85 -0.06
CA ALA A 59 -4.10 -5.14 0.05
C ALA A 59 -3.69 -5.09 1.52
N ILE A 60 -2.64 -5.84 1.86
CA ILE A 60 -2.07 -5.80 3.19
C ILE A 60 -0.86 -4.87 3.16
N LEU A 61 -0.93 -3.79 3.92
CA LEU A 61 0.07 -2.72 3.94
C LEU A 61 0.51 -2.45 5.37
N ARG A 62 1.77 -2.05 5.55
CA ARG A 62 2.30 -1.56 6.81
C ARG A 62 1.71 -0.19 7.15
N GLN A 63 1.00 -0.11 8.28
CA GLN A 63 0.18 1.05 8.64
C GLN A 63 0.97 2.37 8.61
N LYS A 64 2.13 2.41 9.27
CA LYS A 64 2.92 3.65 9.44
C LYS A 64 3.84 3.99 8.26
N THR A 65 3.82 3.20 7.18
CA THR A 65 4.62 3.45 5.98
C THR A 65 3.75 3.35 4.73
N SER A 66 3.69 2.19 4.08
CA SER A 66 3.03 2.00 2.79
C SER A 66 1.56 2.40 2.80
N HIS A 67 0.82 2.12 3.87
CA HIS A 67 -0.59 2.48 3.97
C HIS A 67 -0.78 4.00 4.00
N ASP A 68 -0.14 4.69 4.96
CA ASP A 68 -0.20 6.16 5.07
C ASP A 68 0.38 6.84 3.83
N TYR A 69 1.40 6.23 3.22
CA TYR A 69 2.04 6.76 2.03
C TYR A 69 1.17 6.62 0.78
N LEU A 70 0.46 5.51 0.62
CA LEU A 70 -0.46 5.31 -0.48
C LEU A 70 -1.61 6.33 -0.45
N HIS A 71 -2.16 6.64 0.73
CA HIS A 71 -3.13 7.73 0.88
C HIS A 71 -2.54 9.12 0.62
N LEU A 72 -1.25 9.33 0.93
CA LEU A 72 -0.58 10.57 0.56
C LEU A 72 -0.51 10.73 -0.96
N ILE A 73 -0.13 9.66 -1.67
CA ILE A 73 -0.09 9.61 -3.13
C ILE A 73 -1.49 9.84 -3.69
N GLU A 74 -2.51 9.15 -3.17
CA GLU A 74 -3.92 9.30 -3.58
C GLU A 74 -4.39 10.76 -3.61
N ARG A 75 -3.99 11.54 -2.60
CA ARG A 75 -4.38 12.94 -2.45
C ARG A 75 -3.66 13.86 -3.44
N ILE A 76 -2.48 13.49 -3.90
CA ILE A 76 -1.60 14.35 -4.71
C ILE A 76 -1.66 13.97 -6.18
N ASP A 77 -1.58 12.67 -6.46
CA ASP A 77 -1.48 12.08 -7.79
C ASP A 77 -2.35 10.82 -7.85
N ARG A 78 -3.60 11.03 -8.30
CA ARG A 78 -4.60 9.96 -8.41
C ARG A 78 -4.20 8.90 -9.43
N ASP A 79 -3.49 9.27 -10.49
CA ASP A 79 -3.10 8.35 -11.56
C ASP A 79 -2.01 7.40 -11.08
N ARG A 80 -1.01 7.88 -10.34
CA ARG A 80 -0.03 7.00 -9.68
C ARG A 80 -0.67 6.10 -8.63
N PHE A 81 -1.59 6.63 -7.83
CA PHE A 81 -2.34 5.82 -6.88
C PHE A 81 -3.07 4.67 -7.59
N ASN A 82 -3.77 4.98 -8.69
CA ASN A 82 -4.47 3.98 -9.49
C ASN A 82 -3.49 2.96 -10.08
N TYR A 83 -2.34 3.41 -10.59
CA TYR A 83 -1.31 2.53 -11.13
C TYR A 83 -0.77 1.52 -10.10
N ILE A 84 -0.42 1.99 -8.91
CA ILE A 84 0.04 1.14 -7.79
C ILE A 84 -1.07 0.17 -7.37
N THR A 85 -2.30 0.66 -7.28
CA THR A 85 -3.48 -0.15 -6.96
C THR A 85 -3.70 -1.27 -7.97
N CYS A 86 -3.55 -0.99 -9.27
CA CYS A 86 -3.62 -2.02 -10.31
C CYS A 86 -2.56 -3.12 -10.11
N GLN A 87 -1.33 -2.77 -9.72
CA GLN A 87 -0.29 -3.78 -9.45
C GLN A 87 -0.69 -4.69 -8.28
N MET A 88 -1.32 -4.16 -7.23
CA MET A 88 -1.81 -4.97 -6.10
C MET A 88 -3.04 -5.81 -6.45
N ILE A 89 -3.90 -5.35 -7.36
CA ILE A 89 -5.04 -6.13 -7.89
C ILE A 89 -4.54 -7.33 -8.71
N ASP A 90 -3.49 -7.16 -9.51
CA ASP A 90 -2.84 -8.25 -10.24
C ASP A 90 -2.28 -9.31 -9.27
N GLU A 91 -1.64 -8.87 -8.18
CA GLU A 91 -1.17 -9.77 -7.12
C GLU A 91 -2.32 -10.52 -6.45
N ASN A 92 -3.45 -9.84 -6.19
CA ASN A 92 -4.66 -10.50 -5.69
C ASN A 92 -5.17 -11.59 -6.63
N THR A 93 -5.20 -11.30 -7.93
CA THR A 93 -5.64 -12.26 -8.95
C THR A 93 -4.69 -13.47 -9.00
N ALA A 94 -3.39 -13.25 -8.80
CA ALA A 94 -2.38 -14.29 -8.74
C ALA A 94 -2.29 -15.02 -7.39
N ASN A 95 -2.96 -14.52 -6.34
CA ASN A 95 -2.78 -14.94 -4.94
C ASN A 95 -1.30 -14.95 -4.48
N MET A 96 -0.49 -14.04 -5.01
CA MET A 96 0.95 -14.02 -4.79
C MET A 96 1.52 -12.63 -5.00
N ILE A 97 2.40 -12.21 -4.09
CA ILE A 97 3.22 -11.00 -4.27
C ILE A 97 4.28 -11.31 -5.32
N MET A 98 4.29 -10.54 -6.40
CA MET A 98 5.14 -10.80 -7.57
C MET A 98 6.28 -9.79 -7.60
N TYR A 99 7.51 -10.28 -7.77
CA TYR A 99 8.69 -9.42 -7.81
C TYR A 99 8.60 -8.33 -8.89
N GLU A 100 8.05 -8.65 -10.06
CA GLU A 100 7.85 -7.66 -11.13
C GLU A 100 6.85 -6.56 -10.75
N ASN A 101 5.81 -6.89 -9.97
CA ASN A 101 4.84 -5.92 -9.49
C ASN A 101 5.50 -5.01 -8.44
N LEU A 102 6.27 -5.59 -7.52
CA LEU A 102 7.06 -4.82 -6.55
C LEU A 102 8.06 -3.88 -7.23
N LYS A 103 8.72 -4.29 -8.32
CA LYS A 103 9.61 -3.42 -9.11
C LYS A 103 8.85 -2.26 -9.74
N LYS A 104 7.72 -2.53 -10.40
CA LYS A 104 6.87 -1.48 -10.99
C LYS A 104 6.37 -0.48 -9.95
N ILE A 105 5.93 -0.98 -8.79
CA ILE A 105 5.55 -0.13 -7.66
C ILE A 105 6.75 0.70 -7.20
N ASN A 106 7.92 0.09 -7.00
CA ASN A 106 9.13 0.81 -6.59
C ASN A 106 9.50 1.92 -7.58
N ASP A 107 9.53 1.64 -8.88
CA ASP A 107 9.87 2.61 -9.92
C ASP A 107 8.85 3.77 -9.95
N CYS A 108 7.56 3.48 -9.76
CA CYS A 108 6.52 4.49 -9.65
C CYS A 108 6.71 5.40 -8.42
N LEU A 109 7.02 4.79 -7.27
CA LEU A 109 7.30 5.50 -6.02
C LEU A 109 8.55 6.37 -6.13
N GLU A 110 9.63 5.88 -6.72
CA GLU A 110 10.85 6.66 -6.94
C GLU A 110 10.58 7.90 -7.82
N GLY A 111 9.75 7.75 -8.85
CA GLY A 111 9.32 8.89 -9.67
C GLY A 111 8.57 9.94 -8.85
N PHE A 112 7.62 9.51 -8.02
CA PHE A 112 6.87 10.41 -7.13
C PHE A 112 7.79 11.10 -6.11
N GLU A 113 8.75 10.36 -5.57
CA GLU A 113 9.73 10.86 -4.60
C GLU A 113 10.63 11.92 -5.21
N LYS A 114 11.11 11.69 -6.43
CA LYS A 114 11.92 12.66 -7.17
C LYS A 114 11.15 13.96 -7.45
N GLU A 115 9.87 13.86 -7.76
CA GLU A 115 9.00 15.02 -8.03
C GLU A 115 8.64 15.81 -6.77
N HIS A 116 8.73 15.20 -5.58
CA HIS A 116 8.24 15.79 -4.33
C HIS A 116 9.27 15.85 -3.20
N CYS A 117 10.54 15.51 -3.44
CA CYS A 117 11.60 15.48 -2.42
C CYS A 117 11.88 16.85 -1.77
N GLY A 118 11.55 17.95 -2.43
CA GLY A 118 11.66 19.31 -1.90
C GLY A 118 10.37 19.88 -1.31
N HIS A 119 9.28 19.11 -1.29
CA HIS A 119 7.98 19.58 -0.81
C HIS A 119 7.81 19.31 0.68
N TYR A 120 7.06 20.20 1.34
CA TYR A 120 6.77 20.14 2.78
C TYR A 120 5.27 20.14 3.03
N ASN A 121 4.88 19.68 4.21
CA ASN A 121 3.49 19.74 4.64
C ASN A 121 3.05 21.22 4.81
N LYS A 122 1.98 21.62 4.12
CA LYS A 122 1.43 22.99 4.21
C LYS A 122 1.07 23.41 5.64
N LYS A 123 0.60 22.48 6.48
CA LYS A 123 0.22 22.73 7.88
C LYS A 123 1.42 22.67 8.84
N HIS A 124 2.43 21.87 8.50
CA HIS A 124 3.63 21.68 9.30
C HIS A 124 4.87 21.85 8.39
N PRO A 125 5.30 23.09 8.07
CA PRO A 125 6.32 23.34 7.05
C PRO A 125 7.71 22.77 7.36
N LYS A 126 7.94 22.29 8.59
CA LYS A 126 9.16 21.58 8.98
C LYS A 126 9.14 20.10 8.64
N ASP A 127 7.95 19.55 8.35
CA ASP A 127 7.76 18.14 8.05
C ASP A 127 7.84 17.94 6.54
N PRO A 128 8.83 17.19 6.03
CA PRO A 128 8.91 16.90 4.61
C PRO A 128 7.69 16.07 4.19
N LEU A 129 7.21 16.31 2.97
CA LEU A 129 6.10 15.56 2.40
C LEU A 129 6.47 14.07 2.27
N ILE A 130 7.67 13.83 1.76
CA ILE A 130 8.29 12.50 1.66
C ILE A 130 9.13 12.26 2.91
N LYS A 131 8.63 11.43 3.82
CA LYS A 131 9.37 11.02 5.02
C LYS A 131 10.46 10.03 4.63
N GLU A 132 11.57 10.03 5.37
CA GLU A 132 12.64 9.05 5.19
C GLU A 132 12.12 7.59 5.28
N ALA A 133 11.16 7.32 6.16
CA ALA A 133 10.56 5.99 6.28
C ALA A 133 9.84 5.51 5.01
N TYR A 134 9.40 6.43 4.14
CA TYR A 134 8.76 6.08 2.88
C TYR A 134 9.76 5.64 1.82
N THR A 135 11.03 6.06 1.88
CA THR A 135 12.04 5.68 0.87
C THR A 135 12.78 4.38 1.22
N ARG A 136 12.51 3.79 2.39
CA ARG A 136 13.16 2.56 2.87
C ARG A 136 12.35 1.32 2.49
N ARG A 137 12.55 0.83 1.26
CA ARG A 137 11.92 -0.39 0.72
C ARG A 137 12.95 -1.51 0.54
N LEU A 138 12.46 -2.76 0.44
CA LEU A 138 13.30 -3.94 0.16
C LEU A 138 13.90 -3.91 -1.23
N ILE A 139 13.09 -3.48 -2.20
CA ILE A 139 13.52 -3.37 -3.59
C ILE A 139 14.48 -2.20 -3.68
N LYS A 140 15.73 -2.49 -4.01
CA LYS A 140 16.78 -1.50 -4.29
C LYS A 140 17.24 -1.68 -5.73
N LYS A 141 17.71 -0.58 -6.33
CA LYS A 141 18.42 -0.62 -7.61
C LYS A 141 19.68 -1.47 -7.54
#